data_AF-A0A2V8XIL0-F1
#
_entry.id   AF-A0A2V8XIL0-F1
#
_cell.length_a   1.000
_cell.length_b   1.000
_cell.length_c   1.000
_cell.angle_alpha   90.00
_cell.angle_beta   90.00
_cell.angle_gamma   90.00
#
_symmetry.space_group_name_H-M   'P 1'
#
loop_
_entity.id
_entity.type
_entity.pdbx_description
1 polymer ?
#
loop_
_entity_poly.entity_id
_entity_poly.type
_entity_poly.pdbx_seq_one_letter_code
_entity_poly.pdbx_strand_id
1 'polypeptide(L)'
;MQAQPSATDLNSRALAALRIGVGILFLIFGEYKVFGTQFTLHGGFQFWINKFLEGGAYPFMAPVLRGFVLAHATPIAFLVAYGELAIGIALIFGILVRSASVGGLIYMLTLLVSSDYPGTAAPFWQYFGASLSHSVFALCFVAFLIGRADAVWSVKTLVKDSPSKQ
;
A
#
# COMPACT_ATOMS: atom_id res chain seq x y z
N MET A 1 26.54 -25.46 20.65
CA MET A 1 25.93 -24.36 21.43
C MET A 1 25.41 -23.34 20.42
N GLN A 2 24.11 -23.36 20.10
CA GLN A 2 23.54 -22.41 19.13
C GLN A 2 23.46 -21.04 19.82
N ALA A 3 24.16 -20.04 19.26
CA ALA A 3 24.09 -18.67 19.77
C ALA A 3 22.65 -18.18 19.68
N GLN A 4 22.11 -17.67 20.80
CA GLN A 4 20.80 -17.04 20.82
C GLN A 4 20.81 -15.84 19.86
N PRO A 5 19.83 -15.71 18.95
CA PRO A 5 19.77 -14.58 18.03
C PRO A 5 19.71 -13.27 18.81
N SER A 6 20.46 -12.27 18.36
CA SER A 6 20.48 -10.96 19.03
C SER A 6 19.13 -10.25 18.85
N ALA A 7 18.79 -9.32 19.75
CA ALA A 7 17.54 -8.55 19.66
C ALA A 7 17.40 -7.83 18.28
N THR A 8 18.51 -7.40 17.70
CA THR A 8 18.58 -6.77 16.37
C THR A 8 18.20 -7.75 15.25
N ASP A 9 18.56 -9.03 15.38
CA ASP A 9 18.21 -10.08 14.41
C ASP A 9 16.72 -10.41 14.45
N LEU A 10 16.14 -10.46 15.65
CA LEU A 10 14.70 -10.68 15.85
C LEU A 10 13.88 -9.52 15.28
N ASN A 11 14.27 -8.27 15.55
CA ASN A 11 13.61 -7.09 15.00
C ASN A 11 13.65 -7.05 13.47
N SER A 12 14.80 -7.43 12.89
CA SER A 12 14.96 -7.49 11.43
C SER A 12 14.06 -8.55 10.80
N ARG A 13 13.93 -9.73 11.43
CA ARG A 13 13.01 -10.79 11.00
C ARG A 13 11.55 -10.39 11.15
N ALA A 14 11.17 -9.73 12.24
CA ALA A 14 9.81 -9.23 12.45
C ALA A 14 9.43 -8.20 11.39
N LEU A 15 10.32 -7.26 11.08
CA LEU A 15 10.10 -6.27 10.03
C LEU A 15 10.01 -6.91 8.64
N ALA A 16 10.83 -7.92 8.36
CA ALA A 16 10.76 -8.68 7.11
C ALA A 16 9.44 -9.47 6.98
N ALA A 17 8.96 -10.08 8.06
CA ALA A 17 7.67 -10.77 8.09
C ALA A 17 6.50 -9.79 7.88
N LEU A 18 6.53 -8.64 8.55
CA LEU A 18 5.53 -7.58 8.37
C LEU A 18 5.51 -7.08 6.92
N ARG A 19 6.68 -6.85 6.32
CA ARG A 19 6.82 -6.48 4.90
C ARG A 19 6.17 -7.51 3.98
N ILE A 20 6.45 -8.80 4.17
CA ILE A 20 5.86 -9.87 3.36
C ILE A 20 4.35 -9.93 3.56
N GLY A 21 3.86 -9.83 4.80
CA GLY A 21 2.43 -9.82 5.09
C GLY A 21 1.69 -8.66 4.41
N VAL A 22 2.22 -7.44 4.51
CA VAL A 22 1.66 -6.27 3.80
C VAL A 22 1.74 -6.48 2.29
N GLY A 23 2.84 -7.03 1.78
CA GLY A 23 2.99 -7.34 0.36
C GLY A 23 1.95 -8.34 -0.16
N ILE A 24 1.62 -9.38 0.62
CA ILE A 24 0.58 -10.36 0.28
C ILE A 24 -0.80 -9.70 0.20
N LEU A 25 -1.13 -8.82 1.16
CA LEU A 25 -2.41 -8.09 1.14
C LEU A 25 -2.54 -7.22 -0.13
N PHE A 26 -1.47 -6.51 -0.48
CA PHE A 26 -1.43 -5.71 -1.72
C PHE A 26 -1.48 -6.56 -2.99
N LEU A 27 -0.90 -7.76 -2.96
CA LEU A 27 -1.00 -8.71 -4.08
C LEU A 27 -2.44 -9.16 -4.27
N ILE A 28 -3.14 -9.51 -3.19
CA ILE A 28 -4.56 -9.90 -3.24
C ILE A 28 -5.43 -8.75 -3.78
N PHE A 29 -5.21 -7.52 -3.30
CA PHE A 29 -5.95 -6.34 -3.78
C PHE A 29 -5.66 -6.02 -5.25
N GLY A 30 -4.39 -6.08 -5.65
CA GLY A 30 -3.97 -5.82 -7.02
C GLY A 30 -4.44 -6.90 -7.99
N GLU A 31 -4.29 -8.18 -7.64
CA GLU A 31 -4.72 -9.32 -8.47
C GLU A 31 -6.22 -9.21 -8.80
N TYR A 32 -7.07 -9.05 -7.78
CA TYR A 32 -8.50 -8.91 -7.99
C TYR A 32 -8.85 -7.75 -8.94
N LYS A 33 -8.11 -6.63 -8.90
CA LYS A 33 -8.35 -5.46 -9.75
C LYS A 33 -7.76 -5.58 -11.16
N VAL A 34 -6.63 -6.25 -11.32
CA VAL A 34 -5.96 -6.43 -12.61
C VAL A 34 -6.64 -7.53 -13.43
N PHE A 35 -6.96 -8.66 -12.80
CA PHE A 35 -7.60 -9.79 -13.49
C PHE A 35 -9.12 -9.66 -13.51
N GLY A 36 -9.71 -8.96 -12.54
CA GLY A 36 -11.12 -8.55 -12.58
C GLY A 36 -11.33 -7.35 -13.50
N THR A 37 -11.73 -7.60 -14.75
CA THR A 37 -12.07 -6.54 -15.72
C THR A 37 -13.18 -5.59 -15.26
N GLN A 38 -13.88 -5.93 -14.18
CA GLN A 38 -14.92 -5.12 -13.56
C GLN A 38 -14.38 -3.79 -12.99
N PHE A 39 -13.18 -3.80 -12.40
CA PHE A 39 -12.61 -2.60 -11.80
C PHE A 39 -12.14 -1.59 -12.87
N THR A 40 -11.48 -2.07 -13.92
CA THR A 40 -10.82 -1.24 -14.95
C THR A 40 -11.71 -0.88 -16.14
N LEU A 41 -12.54 -1.81 -16.63
CA LEU A 41 -13.26 -1.67 -17.90
C LEU A 41 -14.77 -1.48 -17.75
N HIS A 42 -15.38 -1.94 -16.66
CA HIS A 42 -16.85 -1.90 -16.48
C HIS A 42 -17.31 -0.83 -15.49
N GLY A 43 -16.52 0.23 -15.31
CA GLY A 43 -16.90 1.36 -14.46
C GLY A 43 -16.79 1.10 -12.95
N GLY A 44 -16.24 -0.03 -12.49
CA GLY A 44 -16.06 -0.32 -11.07
C GLY A 44 -15.23 0.73 -10.35
N PHE A 45 -14.18 1.27 -10.98
CA PHE A 45 -13.43 2.40 -10.43
C PHE A 45 -14.29 3.65 -10.26
N GLN A 46 -15.10 4.00 -11.27
CA GLN A 46 -16.00 5.16 -11.19
C GLN A 46 -17.04 5.00 -10.08
N PHE A 47 -17.56 3.78 -9.88
CA PHE A 47 -18.46 3.47 -8.76
C PHE A 47 -17.80 3.75 -7.41
N TRP A 48 -16.55 3.31 -7.21
CA TRP A 48 -15.82 3.59 -5.97
C TRP A 48 -15.54 5.08 -5.76
N ILE A 49 -15.16 5.81 -6.82
CA ILE A 49 -14.94 7.27 -6.72
C ILE A 49 -16.24 8.01 -6.40
N ASN A 50 -17.37 7.63 -7.01
CA ASN A 50 -18.66 8.22 -6.66
C ASN A 50 -19.06 7.91 -5.21
N LYS A 51 -18.82 6.67 -4.74
CA LYS A 51 -19.05 6.30 -3.34
C LYS A 51 -18.19 7.13 -2.37
N PHE A 52 -16.94 7.41 -2.73
CA PHE A 52 -16.07 8.30 -1.97
C PHE A 52 -16.63 9.73 -1.91
N LEU A 53 -17.11 10.24 -3.05
CA LEU A 53 -17.75 11.55 -3.14
C LEU A 53 -19.07 11.67 -2.35
N GLU A 54 -19.80 10.56 -2.20
CA GLU A 54 -21.04 10.49 -1.42
C GLU A 54 -20.78 10.34 0.08
N GLY A 55 -19.75 9.57 0.45
CA GLY A 55 -19.61 9.02 1.80
C GLY A 55 -18.43 9.50 2.64
N GLY A 56 -17.46 10.23 2.08
CA GLY A 56 -16.29 10.61 2.89
C GLY A 56 -15.11 11.30 2.19
N ALA A 57 -15.29 11.94 1.04
CA ALA A 57 -14.23 12.74 0.44
C ALA A 57 -14.04 14.07 1.19
N TYR A 58 -12.78 14.45 1.45
CA TYR A 58 -12.51 15.79 1.98
C TYR A 58 -12.94 16.86 0.97
N PRO A 59 -13.46 18.03 1.42
CA PRO A 59 -14.00 19.06 0.53
C PRO A 59 -13.02 19.56 -0.55
N PHE A 60 -11.72 19.61 -0.23
CA PHE A 60 -10.68 20.02 -1.17
C PHE A 60 -10.32 18.93 -2.19
N MET A 61 -10.56 17.65 -1.85
CA MET A 61 -10.25 16.51 -2.72
C MET A 61 -11.40 16.19 -3.67
N ALA A 62 -12.64 16.49 -3.27
CA ALA A 62 -13.84 16.32 -4.10
C ALA A 62 -13.73 16.92 -5.52
N PRO A 63 -13.24 18.17 -5.75
CA PRO A 63 -13.08 18.70 -7.11
C PRO A 63 -12.01 17.97 -7.92
N VAL A 64 -10.95 17.46 -7.29
CA VAL A 64 -9.91 16.66 -7.97
C VAL A 64 -10.47 15.32 -8.40
N LEU A 65 -11.22 14.66 -7.52
CA LEU A 65 -11.88 13.39 -7.82
C LEU A 65 -12.88 13.53 -8.98
N ARG A 66 -13.69 14.59 -8.98
CA ARG A 66 -14.68 14.84 -10.05
C ARG A 66 -14.05 15.33 -11.36
N GLY A 67 -13.15 16.30 -11.29
CA GLY A 67 -12.63 16.99 -12.47
C GLY A 67 -11.46 16.29 -13.15
N PHE A 68 -10.59 15.64 -12.38
CA PHE A 68 -9.40 14.98 -12.92
C PHE A 68 -9.54 13.46 -12.93
N VAL A 69 -9.95 12.86 -11.79
CA VAL A 69 -9.95 11.40 -11.63
C VAL A 69 -11.06 10.74 -12.44
N LEU A 70 -12.30 11.23 -12.37
CA LEU A 70 -13.40 10.69 -13.18
C LEU A 70 -13.20 10.94 -14.68
N ALA A 71 -12.63 12.09 -15.07
CA ALA A 71 -12.32 12.40 -16.47
C ALA A 71 -11.29 11.41 -17.07
N HIS A 72 -10.40 10.88 -16.25
CA HIS A 72 -9.37 9.90 -16.64
C HIS A 72 -9.56 8.57 -15.91
N ALA A 73 -10.82 8.16 -15.69
CA ALA A 73 -11.14 7.03 -14.83
C ALA A 73 -10.45 5.72 -15.25
N THR A 74 -10.48 5.38 -16.54
CA THR A 74 -9.88 4.14 -17.06
C THR A 74 -8.36 4.09 -16.91
N PRO A 75 -7.57 5.07 -17.39
CA PRO A 75 -6.12 5.03 -17.21
C PRO A 75 -5.71 5.11 -15.74
N ILE A 76 -6.44 5.85 -14.90
CA ILE A 76 -6.17 5.90 -13.45
C ILE A 76 -6.53 4.56 -12.79
N ALA A 77 -7.62 3.90 -13.18
CA ALA A 77 -7.98 2.58 -12.67
C ALA A 77 -6.87 1.56 -12.95
N PHE A 78 -6.30 1.58 -14.16
CA PHE A 78 -5.16 0.74 -14.50
C PHE A 78 -3.92 1.11 -13.70
N LEU A 79 -3.60 2.40 -13.57
CA LEU A 79 -2.46 2.86 -12.78
C LEU A 79 -2.57 2.40 -11.32
N VAL A 80 -3.75 2.50 -10.73
CA VAL A 80 -4.01 2.04 -9.35
C VAL A 80 -3.90 0.53 -9.25
N ALA A 81 -4.55 -0.23 -10.14
CA ALA A 81 -4.54 -1.70 -10.10
C ALA A 81 -3.13 -2.27 -10.27
N TYR A 82 -2.39 -1.81 -11.29
CA TYR A 82 -1.02 -2.24 -11.52
C TYR A 82 -0.06 -1.68 -10.46
N GLY A 83 -0.33 -0.48 -9.93
CA GLY A 83 0.45 0.11 -8.84
C GLY A 83 0.39 -0.72 -7.56
N GLU A 84 -0.81 -1.12 -7.14
CA GLU A 84 -1.00 -2.00 -5.99
C GLU A 84 -0.32 -3.35 -6.18
N LEU A 85 -0.49 -3.96 -7.36
CA LEU A 85 0.15 -5.23 -7.69
C LEU A 85 1.68 -5.11 -7.67
N ALA A 86 2.24 -4.06 -8.27
CA ALA A 86 3.67 -3.80 -8.29
C ALA A 86 4.24 -3.58 -6.89
N ILE A 87 3.54 -2.84 -6.03
CA ILE A 87 3.91 -2.67 -4.62
C ILE A 87 3.91 -4.01 -3.91
N GLY A 88 2.87 -4.83 -4.07
CA GLY A 88 2.78 -6.17 -3.46
C GLY A 88 3.96 -7.06 -3.84
N ILE A 89 4.26 -7.15 -5.14
CA ILE A 89 5.39 -7.92 -5.67
C ILE A 89 6.72 -7.38 -5.12
N ALA A 90 6.94 -6.07 -5.17
CA ALA A 90 8.16 -5.44 -4.68
C ALA A 90 8.39 -5.72 -3.18
N LEU A 91 7.33 -5.63 -2.36
CA LEU A 91 7.39 -5.91 -0.94
C LEU A 91 7.62 -7.40 -0.64
N ILE A 92 7.02 -8.34 -1.37
CA ILE A 92 7.23 -9.78 -1.15
C ILE A 92 8.68 -10.15 -1.48
N PHE A 93 9.15 -9.82 -2.68
CA PHE A 93 10.50 -10.20 -3.14
C PHE A 93 11.61 -9.36 -2.51
N GLY A 94 11.28 -8.21 -1.93
CA GLY A 94 12.27 -7.34 -1.29
C GLY A 94 13.09 -6.55 -2.29
N ILE A 95 12.51 -6.34 -3.47
CA ILE A 95 13.12 -5.63 -4.59
C ILE A 95 12.51 -4.23 -4.61
N LEU A 96 13.34 -3.19 -4.64
CA LEU A 96 12.88 -1.78 -4.64
C LEU A 96 11.95 -1.43 -3.46
N VAL A 97 12.12 -2.07 -2.30
CA VAL A 97 11.24 -1.90 -1.10
C VAL A 97 11.05 -0.44 -0.72
N ARG A 98 12.11 0.37 -0.80
CA ARG A 98 12.04 1.81 -0.53
C ARG A 98 11.13 2.54 -1.52
N SER A 99 11.34 2.36 -2.82
CA SER A 99 10.51 2.99 -3.85
C SER A 99 9.05 2.52 -3.76
N ALA A 100 8.83 1.23 -3.55
CA ALA A 100 7.49 0.66 -3.34
C ALA A 100 6.83 1.21 -2.08
N SER A 101 7.60 1.46 -1.01
CA SER A 101 7.08 2.03 0.23
C SER A 101 6.76 3.51 0.11
N VAL A 102 7.53 4.30 -0.66
CA VAL A 102 7.17 5.69 -0.99
C VAL A 102 5.88 5.71 -1.80
N GLY A 103 5.77 4.89 -2.85
CA GLY A 103 4.56 4.81 -3.67
C GLY A 103 3.34 4.36 -2.87
N GLY A 104 3.48 3.32 -2.06
CA GLY A 104 2.43 2.83 -1.17
C GLY A 104 2.00 3.86 -0.12
N LEU A 105 2.94 4.60 0.45
CA LEU A 105 2.63 5.68 1.39
C LEU A 105 1.82 6.80 0.73
N ILE A 106 2.28 7.29 -0.43
CA ILE A 106 1.55 8.33 -1.18
C ILE A 106 0.15 7.84 -1.55
N TYR A 107 0.03 6.59 -1.98
CA TYR A 107 -1.25 5.98 -2.34
C TYR A 107 -2.20 5.89 -1.14
N MET A 108 -1.74 5.38 0.01
CA MET A 108 -2.55 5.30 1.23
C MET A 108 -2.98 6.68 1.73
N LEU A 109 -2.10 7.68 1.69
CA LEU A 109 -2.44 9.05 2.05
C LEU A 109 -3.49 9.65 1.10
N THR A 110 -3.37 9.35 -0.20
CA THR A 110 -4.34 9.78 -1.22
C THR A 110 -5.72 9.17 -0.97
N LEU A 111 -5.78 7.87 -0.64
CA LEU A 111 -7.04 7.23 -0.27
C LEU A 111 -7.63 7.83 1.01
N LEU A 112 -6.80 8.07 2.03
CA LEU A 112 -7.25 8.64 3.29
C LEU A 112 -7.96 9.99 3.12
N VAL A 113 -7.40 10.88 2.30
CA VAL A 113 -8.05 12.17 2.00
C VAL A 113 -9.23 12.03 1.02
N SER A 114 -9.33 10.91 0.32
CA SER A 114 -10.40 10.66 -0.65
C SER A 114 -11.62 9.97 -0.04
N SER A 115 -11.48 9.17 1.02
CA SER A 115 -12.57 8.34 1.56
C SER A 115 -12.88 8.50 3.04
N ASP A 116 -11.97 9.03 3.87
CA ASP A 116 -12.06 8.90 5.33
C ASP A 116 -12.46 10.20 6.04
N TYR A 117 -13.33 11.00 5.42
CA TYR A 117 -13.88 12.22 6.01
C TYR A 117 -15.23 11.95 6.71
N PRO A 118 -15.28 11.90 8.05
CA PRO A 118 -16.52 11.64 8.79
C PRO A 118 -17.47 12.86 8.89
N GLY A 119 -17.08 14.04 8.40
CA GLY A 119 -17.89 15.27 8.42
C GLY A 119 -17.45 16.32 9.45
N THR A 120 -17.79 17.58 9.20
CA THR A 120 -17.32 18.75 9.97
C THR A 120 -17.69 18.72 11.45
N ALA A 121 -18.80 18.05 11.80
CA ALA A 121 -19.33 17.95 13.16
C ALA A 121 -18.97 16.62 13.86
N ALA A 122 -18.16 15.77 13.21
CA ALA A 122 -17.79 14.47 13.77
C ALA A 122 -16.82 14.63 14.96
N PRO A 123 -16.98 13.82 16.03
CA PRO A 123 -15.98 13.75 17.10
C PRO A 123 -14.62 13.26 16.60
N PHE A 124 -13.53 13.69 17.24
CA PHE A 124 -12.16 13.36 16.85
C PHE A 124 -11.91 11.85 16.67
N TRP A 125 -12.47 11.00 17.53
CA TRP A 125 -12.32 9.54 17.47
C TRP A 125 -12.89 8.94 16.19
N GLN A 126 -13.91 9.55 15.58
CA GLN A 126 -14.47 9.08 14.31
C GLN A 126 -13.52 9.35 13.14
N TYR A 127 -12.71 10.40 13.19
CA TYR A 127 -11.65 10.62 12.21
C TYR A 127 -10.59 9.52 12.29
N PHE A 128 -10.18 9.17 13.52
CA PHE A 128 -9.24 8.08 13.72
C PHE A 128 -9.81 6.73 13.24
N GLY A 129 -11.06 6.42 13.61
CA GLY A 129 -11.75 5.20 13.20
C GLY A 129 -11.95 5.10 11.68
N ALA A 130 -12.34 6.19 11.02
CA ALA A 130 -12.50 6.23 9.56
C ALA A 130 -11.16 6.01 8.84
N SER A 131 -10.08 6.60 9.35
CA SER A 131 -8.76 6.51 8.70
C SER A 131 -8.03 5.19 8.92
N LEU A 132 -8.51 4.31 9.82
CA LEU A 132 -7.74 3.20 10.37
C LEU A 132 -7.27 2.20 9.30
N SER A 133 -8.12 1.94 8.31
CA SER A 133 -7.81 1.04 7.19
C SER A 133 -6.63 1.52 6.36
N HIS A 134 -6.44 2.83 6.18
CA HIS A 134 -5.36 3.39 5.37
C HIS A 134 -4.16 3.83 6.22
N SER A 135 -4.39 4.34 7.43
CA SER A 135 -3.34 4.82 8.32
C SER A 135 -2.45 3.70 8.82
N VAL A 136 -2.99 2.50 9.06
CA VAL A 136 -2.20 1.33 9.48
C VAL A 136 -1.20 0.95 8.39
N PHE A 137 -1.64 0.85 7.12
CA PHE A 137 -0.73 0.58 6.02
C PHE A 137 0.27 1.71 5.80
N ALA A 138 -0.17 2.97 5.90
CA ALA A 138 0.73 4.12 5.82
C ALA A 138 1.85 4.04 6.88
N LEU A 139 1.52 3.70 8.13
CA LEU A 139 2.49 3.49 9.20
C LEU A 139 3.42 2.30 8.92
N CYS A 140 2.90 1.19 8.36
CA CYS A 140 3.76 0.08 7.92
C CYS A 140 4.75 0.52 6.85
N PHE A 141 4.32 1.30 5.85
CA PHE A 141 5.21 1.84 4.82
C PHE A 141 6.26 2.78 5.40
N VAL A 142 5.89 3.65 6.36
CA VAL A 142 6.85 4.48 7.10
C VAL A 142 7.86 3.60 7.85
N ALA A 143 7.41 2.53 8.51
CA ALA A 143 8.30 1.58 9.17
C ALA A 143 9.25 0.88 8.18
N PHE A 144 8.81 0.58 6.95
CA PHE A 144 9.66 0.01 5.91
C PHE A 144 10.64 1.03 5.29
N LEU A 145 10.33 2.32 5.33
CA LEU A 145 11.22 3.39 4.88
C LEU A 145 12.34 3.67 5.89
N ILE A 146 11.97 3.76 7.17
CA ILE A 146 12.88 4.04 8.27
C ILE A 146 13.69 2.79 8.62
N GLY A 147 13.02 1.65 8.73
CA GLY A 147 13.65 0.37 8.99
C GLY A 147 14.33 -0.19 7.76
N ARG A 148 15.42 -0.95 7.96
CA ARG A 148 16.05 -1.72 6.87
C ARG A 148 15.23 -2.98 6.57
N ALA A 149 14.00 -2.81 6.08
CA ALA A 149 13.09 -3.92 5.80
C ALA A 149 13.61 -4.88 4.70
N ASP A 150 14.64 -4.48 3.95
CA ASP A 150 15.36 -5.28 2.97
C ASP A 150 16.58 -6.04 3.53
N ALA A 151 16.91 -5.86 4.81
CA ALA A 151 18.10 -6.44 5.43
C ALA A 151 18.10 -7.97 5.53
N VAL A 152 16.93 -8.60 5.55
CA VAL A 152 16.77 -10.06 5.67
C VAL A 152 15.61 -10.52 4.77
N TRP A 153 15.73 -11.71 4.17
CA TRP A 153 14.74 -12.30 3.28
C TRP A 153 14.38 -11.43 2.06
N SER A 154 15.37 -10.71 1.52
CA SER A 154 15.27 -10.04 0.23
C SER A 154 16.03 -10.83 -0.84
N VAL A 155 15.59 -10.76 -2.09
CA VAL A 155 16.32 -11.40 -3.22
C VAL A 155 17.78 -10.93 -3.27
N LYS A 156 18.07 -9.67 -2.93
CA LYS A 156 19.46 -9.16 -2.86
C LYS A 156 20.31 -9.90 -1.83
N THR A 157 19.75 -10.20 -0.66
CA THR A 157 20.45 -11.00 0.37
C THR A 157 20.67 -12.43 -0.08
N LEU A 158 19.67 -13.07 -0.71
CA LEU A 158 19.79 -14.45 -1.21
C LEU A 158 20.82 -14.60 -2.33
N VAL A 159 20.93 -13.60 -3.22
CA VAL A 159 21.94 -13.60 -4.29
C VAL A 159 23.34 -13.38 -3.71
N LYS A 160 23.49 -12.53 -2.68
CA LYS A 160 24.78 -12.27 -2.03
C LYS A 160 25.30 -13.48 -1.23
N ASP A 161 24.42 -14.25 -0.62
CA ASP A 161 24.77 -15.45 0.16
C ASP A 161 24.90 -16.70 -0.72
N SER A 162 24.67 -16.59 -2.03
CA SER A 162 24.90 -17.70 -2.96
C SER A 162 26.41 -17.92 -3.09
N PRO A 163 26.92 -19.12 -2.78
CA PRO A 163 28.34 -19.40 -2.92
C PRO A 163 28.72 -19.22 -4.39
N SER A 164 29.64 -18.30 -4.67
CA SER A 164 30.29 -18.21 -5.97
C SER A 164 30.78 -19.62 -6.31
N LYS A 165 30.21 -20.23 -7.35
CA LYS A 165 30.76 -21.46 -7.93
C LYS A 165 32.20 -21.15 -8.30
N GLN A 166 33.14 -21.66 -7.50
CA GLN A 166 34.55 -21.81 -7.87
C GLN A 166 34.66 -22.88 -8.95
#